data_AF-A0A5B1AXQ1-F1
#
_entry.id   AF-A0A5B1AXQ1-F1
#
_cell.length_a   1.000
_cell.length_b   1.000
_cell.length_c   1.000
_cell.angle_alpha   90.00
_cell.angle_beta   90.00
_cell.angle_gamma   90.00
#
_symmetry.space_group_name_H-M   'P 1'
#
loop_
_entity.id
_entity.type
_entity.pdbx_description
1 polymer ?
#
loop_
_entity_poly.entity_id
_entity_poly.type
_entity_poly.pdbx_seq_one_letter_code
_entity_poly.pdbx_strand_id
1 'polypeptide(L)'
;GPILAVSVAIALIGLLALPGYRTNYDTKDYIPASIPGNVGDAAASRHFSQARMSPELLMLESDHDMRNSADMMVIDRITRAVFHLPGIAQVKTITRPLGKPTDHSSIPYQLSMQNIIQVENMQYMKQRMSDMIAQADAMQQSIDTMQRMYEVMSQTVVVTHNMAVITREMSAVTDQLRDHIADFEDFWRP
;
A
#
# COMPACT_ATOMS: atom_id res chain seq x y z
N GLY A 1 -10.21 -72.67 -56.86
CA GLY A 1 -10.03 -72.06 -55.54
C GLY A 1 -11.26 -71.28 -55.09
N PRO A 2 -12.39 -71.96 -54.78
CA PRO A 2 -13.57 -71.29 -54.20
C PRO A 2 -13.38 -70.97 -52.70
N ILE A 3 -12.69 -71.83 -51.96
CA ILE A 3 -12.43 -71.65 -50.51
C ILE A 3 -11.57 -70.41 -50.26
N LEU A 4 -10.55 -70.19 -51.09
CA LEU A 4 -9.67 -69.01 -51.01
C LEU A 4 -10.42 -67.70 -51.32
N ALA A 5 -11.32 -67.72 -52.30
CA ALA A 5 -12.15 -66.56 -52.61
C ALA A 5 -13.11 -66.23 -51.46
N VAL A 6 -13.72 -67.26 -50.84
CA VAL A 6 -14.60 -67.10 -49.68
C VAL A 6 -13.84 -66.59 -48.45
N SER A 7 -12.64 -67.12 -48.18
CA SER A 7 -11.83 -66.65 -47.04
C SER A 7 -11.37 -65.21 -47.20
N VAL A 8 -11.01 -64.80 -48.42
CA VAL A 8 -10.62 -63.40 -48.71
C VAL A 8 -11.83 -62.47 -48.59
N ALA A 9 -13.01 -62.89 -49.06
CA ALA A 9 -14.24 -62.10 -48.92
C ALA A 9 -14.59 -61.88 -47.43
N ILE A 10 -14.51 -62.91 -46.59
CA ILE A 10 -14.76 -62.80 -45.15
C ILE A 10 -13.71 -61.89 -44.47
N ALA A 11 -12.44 -62.01 -44.84
CA ALA A 11 -11.38 -61.17 -44.32
C ALA A 11 -11.57 -59.68 -44.68
N LEU A 12 -12.01 -59.39 -45.91
CA LEU A 12 -12.30 -58.02 -46.36
C LEU A 12 -13.52 -57.42 -45.64
N ILE A 13 -14.54 -58.22 -45.34
CA ILE A 13 -15.68 -57.79 -44.51
C ILE A 13 -15.20 -57.42 -43.10
N GLY A 14 -14.32 -58.22 -42.50
CA GLY A 14 -13.70 -57.92 -41.21
C GLY A 14 -12.85 -56.65 -41.24
N LEU A 15 -12.11 -56.43 -42.33
CA LEU A 15 -11.30 -55.22 -42.53
C LEU A 15 -12.18 -53.97 -42.65
N LEU A 16 -13.37 -54.08 -43.22
CA LEU A 16 -14.32 -52.98 -43.39
C LEU A 16 -14.95 -52.50 -42.07
N ALA A 17 -14.86 -53.31 -40.99
CA ALA A 17 -15.29 -52.92 -39.65
C ALA A 17 -14.24 -52.08 -38.89
N LEU A 18 -12.97 -52.10 -39.31
CA LEU A 18 -11.87 -51.38 -38.64
C LEU A 18 -11.97 -49.85 -38.73
N PRO A 19 -12.38 -49.22 -39.86
CA PRO A 19 -12.54 -47.76 -39.93
C PRO A 19 -13.60 -47.21 -38.97
N GLY A 20 -14.55 -48.06 -38.55
CA GLY A 20 -15.58 -47.72 -37.57
C GLY A 20 -15.17 -47.96 -36.13
N TYR A 21 -14.02 -48.60 -35.88
CA TYR A 21 -13.54 -48.88 -34.54
C TYR A 21 -13.07 -47.60 -33.87
N ARG A 22 -13.85 -47.13 -32.89
CA ARG A 22 -13.44 -46.07 -31.99
C ARG A 22 -13.04 -46.70 -30.67
N THR A 23 -11.75 -46.62 -30.33
CA THR A 23 -11.31 -47.02 -29.00
C THR A 23 -11.90 -46.05 -27.99
N ASN A 24 -12.78 -46.57 -27.15
CA ASN A 24 -13.26 -45.85 -25.98
C ASN A 24 -12.35 -46.23 -24.80
N TYR A 25 -11.75 -45.23 -24.16
CA TYR A 25 -10.93 -45.43 -22.97
C TYR A 25 -11.70 -45.09 -21.70
N ASP A 26 -12.99 -44.74 -21.79
CA ASP A 26 -13.83 -44.51 -20.63
C ASP A 26 -14.23 -45.85 -20.00
N THR A 27 -13.56 -46.18 -18.90
CA THR A 27 -13.85 -47.39 -18.10
C THR A 27 -15.29 -47.44 -17.58
N LYS A 28 -16.03 -46.32 -17.52
CA LYS A 28 -17.42 -46.30 -17.05
C LYS A 28 -18.37 -47.02 -18.01
N ASP A 29 -18.12 -46.94 -19.32
CA ASP A 29 -18.95 -47.57 -20.34
C ASP A 29 -18.78 -49.10 -20.40
N TYR A 30 -17.69 -49.61 -19.82
CA TYR A 30 -17.41 -51.04 -19.72
C TYR A 30 -17.99 -51.67 -18.44
N ILE A 31 -18.62 -50.87 -17.57
CA ILE A 31 -19.16 -51.31 -16.27
C ILE A 31 -20.70 -51.16 -16.28
N PRO A 32 -21.47 -52.18 -15.83
CA PRO A 32 -22.94 -52.09 -15.81
C PRO A 32 -23.45 -50.86 -15.06
N ALA A 33 -24.44 -50.18 -15.64
CA ALA A 33 -25.05 -48.98 -15.05
C ALA A 33 -25.73 -49.23 -13.69
N SER A 34 -26.00 -50.49 -13.34
CA SER A 34 -26.63 -50.91 -12.09
C SER A 34 -25.68 -50.97 -10.88
N ILE A 35 -24.37 -50.85 -11.08
CA ILE A 35 -23.42 -50.89 -9.97
C ILE A 35 -23.57 -49.61 -9.12
N PRO A 36 -23.56 -49.70 -7.78
CA PRO A 36 -23.70 -48.54 -6.89
C PRO A 36 -22.79 -47.36 -7.22
N GLY A 37 -21.58 -47.62 -7.72
CA GLY A 37 -20.65 -46.59 -8.20
C GLY A 37 -21.19 -45.76 -9.37
N ASN A 38 -21.76 -46.40 -10.40
CA ASN A 38 -22.34 -45.71 -11.55
C ASN A 38 -23.65 -45.00 -11.20
N VAL A 39 -24.46 -45.57 -10.30
CA VAL A 39 -25.68 -44.92 -9.78
C VAL A 39 -25.32 -43.65 -8.98
N GLY A 40 -24.26 -43.71 -8.17
CA GLY A 40 -23.74 -42.56 -7.42
C GLY A 40 -23.16 -41.48 -8.33
N ASP A 41 -22.39 -41.86 -9.34
CA ASP A 41 -21.82 -40.94 -10.33
C ASP A 41 -22.93 -40.27 -11.18
N ALA A 42 -23.97 -41.03 -11.57
CA ALA A 42 -25.14 -40.51 -12.28
C ALA A 42 -26.02 -39.58 -11.43
N ALA A 43 -26.07 -39.78 -10.11
CA ALA A 43 -26.73 -38.87 -9.19
C ALA A 43 -25.91 -37.59 -8.98
N ALA A 44 -24.60 -37.71 -8.85
CA ALA A 44 -23.70 -36.60 -8.61
C ALA A 44 -23.50 -35.70 -9.86
N SER A 45 -23.49 -36.28 -11.06
CA SER A 45 -23.37 -35.53 -12.33
C SER A 45 -24.54 -34.57 -12.59
N ARG A 46 -25.69 -34.76 -11.92
CA ARG A 46 -26.84 -33.83 -11.97
C ARG A 46 -26.56 -32.51 -11.25
N HIS A 47 -25.66 -32.50 -10.26
CA HIS A 47 -25.40 -31.34 -9.40
C HIS A 47 -23.95 -30.82 -9.50
N PHE A 48 -23.01 -31.68 -9.90
CA PHE A 48 -21.59 -31.36 -10.02
C PHE A 48 -21.13 -31.53 -11.46
N SER A 49 -20.35 -30.55 -11.95
CA SER A 49 -19.70 -30.66 -13.25
C SER A 49 -18.68 -31.81 -13.23
N GLN A 50 -18.44 -32.46 -14.36
CA GLN A 50 -17.52 -33.60 -14.45
C GLN A 50 -16.09 -33.25 -13.98
N ALA A 51 -15.64 -32.01 -14.21
CA ALA A 51 -14.38 -31.48 -13.67
C ALA A 51 -14.32 -31.42 -12.13
N ARG A 52 -15.46 -31.35 -11.43
CA ARG A 52 -15.51 -31.44 -9.96
C ARG A 52 -15.54 -32.89 -9.46
N MET A 53 -15.96 -33.83 -10.30
CA MET A 53 -16.02 -35.26 -9.99
C MET A 53 -14.66 -35.96 -10.13
N SER A 54 -13.76 -35.41 -10.97
CA SER A 54 -12.41 -35.94 -11.17
C SER A 54 -11.39 -34.79 -11.15
N PRO A 55 -11.05 -34.27 -9.97
CA PRO A 55 -10.10 -33.17 -9.85
C PRO A 55 -8.68 -33.65 -10.16
N GLU A 56 -7.90 -32.80 -10.83
CA GLU A 56 -6.46 -32.95 -10.95
C GLU A 56 -5.79 -32.39 -9.68
N LEU A 57 -4.86 -33.14 -9.11
CA LEU A 57 -4.17 -32.78 -7.85
C LEU A 57 -2.71 -32.47 -8.14
N LEU A 58 -2.28 -31.25 -7.76
CA LEU A 58 -0.88 -30.84 -7.78
C LEU A 58 -0.37 -30.79 -6.34
N MET A 59 0.59 -31.65 -6.00
CA MET A 59 1.24 -31.67 -4.69
C MET A 59 2.47 -30.76 -4.71
N LEU A 60 2.57 -29.88 -3.71
CA LEU A 60 3.73 -29.02 -3.48
C LEU A 60 4.45 -29.52 -2.23
N GLU A 61 5.74 -29.78 -2.36
CA GLU A 61 6.61 -30.23 -1.27
C GLU A 61 7.72 -29.20 -1.05
N SER A 62 8.04 -28.94 0.22
CA SER A 62 9.07 -27.99 0.65
C SER A 62 9.89 -28.62 1.77
N ASP A 63 11.15 -28.18 1.90
CA ASP A 63 12.08 -28.62 2.95
C ASP A 63 11.84 -27.94 4.31
N HIS A 64 10.87 -27.03 4.38
CA HIS A 64 10.51 -26.28 5.59
C HIS A 64 9.00 -26.09 5.73
N ASP A 65 8.59 -25.63 6.92
CA ASP A 65 7.18 -25.34 7.22
C ASP A 65 6.70 -24.10 6.45
N MET A 66 5.79 -24.32 5.51
CA MET A 66 5.22 -23.29 4.63
C MET A 66 4.11 -22.45 5.28
N ARG A 67 3.80 -22.64 6.58
CA ARG A 67 2.74 -21.89 7.30
C ARG A 67 3.18 -20.49 7.71
N ASN A 68 3.84 -19.76 6.81
CA ASN A 68 4.27 -18.39 7.03
C ASN A 68 3.85 -17.48 5.86
N SER A 69 3.94 -16.16 6.06
CA SER A 69 3.46 -15.18 5.09
C SER A 69 4.25 -15.18 3.78
N ALA A 70 5.56 -15.48 3.82
CA ALA A 70 6.40 -15.52 2.62
C ALA A 70 5.99 -16.68 1.71
N ASP A 71 5.82 -17.88 2.26
CA ASP A 71 5.45 -19.06 1.48
C ASP A 71 4.01 -19.01 0.98
N MET A 72 3.10 -18.38 1.71
CA MET A 72 1.74 -18.14 1.22
C MET A 72 1.74 -17.24 -0.02
N MET A 73 2.67 -16.29 -0.15
CA MET A 73 2.83 -15.51 -1.40
C MET A 73 3.34 -16.37 -2.55
N VAL A 74 4.29 -17.27 -2.28
CA VAL A 74 4.82 -18.20 -3.27
C VAL A 74 3.71 -19.14 -3.76
N ILE A 75 2.91 -19.70 -2.85
CA ILE A 75 1.76 -20.54 -3.17
C ILE A 75 0.73 -19.77 -4.00
N ASP A 76 0.40 -18.51 -3.67
CA ASP A 76 -0.52 -17.71 -4.50
C ASP A 76 0.05 -17.46 -5.91
N ARG A 77 1.36 -17.24 -6.04
CA ARG A 77 2.01 -17.06 -7.35
C ARG A 77 1.94 -18.33 -8.20
N ILE A 78 2.24 -19.50 -7.62
CA ILE A 78 2.10 -20.80 -8.30
C ILE A 78 0.65 -21.01 -8.72
N THR A 79 -0.29 -20.76 -7.81
CA THR A 79 -1.72 -20.89 -8.07
C THR A 79 -2.18 -20.02 -9.24
N ARG A 80 -1.72 -18.77 -9.30
CA ARG A 80 -2.02 -17.86 -10.42
C ARG A 80 -1.43 -18.39 -11.73
N ALA A 81 -0.20 -18.88 -11.72
CA ALA A 81 0.42 -19.44 -12.93
C ALA A 81 -0.37 -20.65 -13.45
N VAL A 82 -0.76 -21.57 -12.56
CA VAL A 82 -1.59 -22.74 -12.92
C VAL A 82 -2.94 -22.29 -13.47
N PHE A 83 -3.61 -21.33 -12.84
CA PHE A 83 -4.93 -20.86 -13.31
C PHE A 83 -4.93 -20.31 -14.75
N HIS A 84 -3.80 -19.79 -15.26
CA HIS A 84 -3.71 -19.28 -16.63
C HIS A 84 -3.46 -20.38 -17.69
N LEU A 85 -3.27 -21.64 -17.28
CA LEU A 85 -3.14 -22.74 -18.24
C LEU A 85 -4.47 -23.02 -18.95
N PRO A 86 -4.44 -23.31 -20.26
CA PRO A 86 -5.65 -23.59 -21.02
C PRO A 86 -6.35 -24.84 -20.48
N GLY A 87 -7.68 -24.76 -20.30
CA GLY A 87 -8.50 -25.87 -19.80
C GLY A 87 -8.72 -25.88 -18.28
N ILE A 88 -8.12 -24.95 -17.52
CA ILE A 88 -8.30 -24.85 -16.07
C ILE A 88 -9.44 -23.87 -15.74
N ALA A 89 -10.54 -24.39 -15.22
CA ALA A 89 -11.69 -23.58 -14.83
C ALA A 89 -11.54 -22.95 -13.42
N GLN A 90 -10.85 -23.64 -12.51
CA GLN A 90 -10.74 -23.24 -11.11
C GLN A 90 -9.58 -23.96 -10.43
N VAL A 91 -8.82 -23.25 -9.58
CA VAL A 91 -7.76 -23.84 -8.74
C VAL A 91 -8.11 -23.63 -7.28
N LYS A 92 -8.26 -24.71 -6.51
CA LYS A 92 -8.50 -24.67 -5.06
C LYS A 92 -7.19 -24.91 -4.32
N THR A 93 -6.82 -23.98 -3.46
CA THR A 93 -5.57 -24.01 -2.67
C THR A 93 -5.84 -23.35 -1.31
N ILE A 94 -4.87 -23.42 -0.38
CA ILE A 94 -4.98 -22.81 0.95
C ILE A 94 -5.16 -21.28 0.88
N THR A 95 -4.62 -20.62 -0.15
CA THR A 95 -4.80 -19.18 -0.40
C THR A 95 -6.10 -18.85 -1.15
N ARG A 96 -6.82 -19.86 -1.64
CA ARG A 96 -8.06 -19.74 -2.45
C ARG A 96 -9.00 -20.93 -2.17
N PRO A 97 -9.57 -21.05 -0.96
CA PRO A 97 -10.34 -22.23 -0.55
C PRO A 97 -11.61 -22.42 -1.39
N LEU A 98 -12.18 -21.32 -1.89
CA LEU A 98 -13.36 -21.33 -2.76
C LEU A 98 -13.01 -21.32 -4.25
N GLY A 99 -11.74 -21.45 -4.62
CA GLY A 99 -11.20 -21.44 -5.98
C GLY A 99 -11.38 -20.15 -6.80
N LYS A 100 -12.12 -19.18 -6.27
CA LYS A 100 -11.92 -17.76 -6.51
C LYS A 100 -10.98 -17.20 -5.44
N PRO A 101 -10.15 -16.17 -5.72
CA PRO A 101 -9.43 -15.48 -4.64
C PRO A 101 -10.47 -15.07 -3.60
N THR A 102 -10.21 -15.36 -2.32
CA THR A 102 -11.14 -15.05 -1.25
C THR A 102 -11.41 -13.55 -1.28
N ASP A 103 -12.67 -13.21 -1.56
CA ASP A 103 -13.18 -11.85 -1.44
C ASP A 103 -12.63 -11.32 -0.10
N HIS A 104 -12.03 -10.14 -0.09
CA HIS A 104 -11.45 -9.47 1.09
C HIS A 104 -10.06 -9.94 1.61
N SER A 105 -9.37 -10.90 0.98
CA SER A 105 -8.04 -11.38 1.47
C SER A 105 -6.89 -11.24 0.46
N SER A 106 -7.14 -10.69 -0.72
CA SER A 106 -6.07 -10.55 -1.71
C SER A 106 -5.07 -9.47 -1.26
N ILE A 107 -3.77 -9.75 -1.36
CA ILE A 107 -2.70 -8.77 -1.10
C ILE A 107 -2.96 -7.42 -1.80
N PRO A 108 -3.45 -7.38 -3.05
CA PRO A 108 -3.86 -6.12 -3.69
C PRO A 108 -5.01 -5.40 -2.98
N TYR A 109 -5.98 -6.13 -2.40
CA TYR A 109 -7.10 -5.54 -1.66
C TYR A 109 -6.68 -5.01 -0.28
N GLN A 110 -5.82 -5.76 0.43
CA GLN A 110 -5.21 -5.28 1.67
C GLN A 110 -4.34 -4.04 1.41
N LEU A 111 -3.52 -4.05 0.35
CA LEU A 111 -2.76 -2.88 -0.10
C LEU A 111 -3.67 -1.72 -0.54
N SER A 112 -4.81 -2.00 -1.19
CA SER A 112 -5.75 -0.95 -1.61
C SER A 112 -6.50 -0.35 -0.42
N MET A 113 -6.92 -1.15 0.57
CA MET A 113 -7.53 -0.63 1.80
C MET A 113 -6.53 0.18 2.63
N GLN A 114 -5.27 -0.24 2.69
CA GLN A 114 -4.20 0.51 3.36
C GLN A 114 -3.95 1.86 2.66
N ASN A 115 -3.99 1.88 1.32
CA ASN A 115 -3.95 3.12 0.54
C ASN A 115 -5.17 4.01 0.77
N ILE A 116 -6.39 3.46 0.89
CA ILE A 116 -7.60 4.26 1.14
C ILE A 116 -7.49 5.01 2.47
N ILE A 117 -7.04 4.35 3.56
CA ILE A 117 -6.80 5.01 4.84
C ILE A 117 -5.74 6.11 4.70
N GLN A 118 -4.69 5.89 3.89
CA GLN A 118 -3.64 6.86 3.68
C GLN A 118 -4.11 8.08 2.87
N VAL A 119 -4.94 7.88 1.85
CA VAL A 119 -5.53 8.95 1.03
C VAL A 119 -6.55 9.76 1.82
N GLU A 120 -7.36 9.12 2.65
CA GLU A 120 -8.31 9.81 3.54
C GLU A 120 -7.58 10.65 4.59
N ASN A 121 -6.52 10.10 5.20
CA ASN A 121 -5.66 10.85 6.13
C ASN A 121 -4.79 11.91 5.43
N MET A 122 -4.61 11.86 4.12
CA MET A 122 -3.81 12.85 3.39
C MET A 122 -4.43 14.24 3.44
N GLN A 123 -5.77 14.36 3.44
CA GLN A 123 -6.42 15.66 3.65
C GLN A 123 -6.15 16.21 5.05
N TYR A 124 -6.24 15.35 6.07
CA TYR A 124 -5.91 15.71 7.45
C TYR A 124 -4.45 16.14 7.60
N MET A 125 -3.50 15.40 7.02
CA MET A 125 -2.09 15.76 7.02
C MET A 125 -1.83 17.08 6.29
N LYS A 126 -2.49 17.34 5.16
CA LYS A 126 -2.39 18.61 4.44
C LYS A 126 -2.91 19.78 5.27
N GLN A 127 -4.03 19.61 5.97
CA GLN A 127 -4.56 20.62 6.88
C GLN A 127 -3.56 20.92 8.00
N ARG A 128 -3.05 19.89 8.69
CA ARG A 128 -2.02 20.05 9.73
C ARG A 128 -0.74 20.72 9.22
N MET A 129 -0.34 20.44 7.99
CA MET A 129 0.81 21.09 7.37
C MET A 129 0.53 22.57 7.06
N SER A 130 -0.68 22.90 6.63
CA SER A 130 -1.14 24.29 6.49
C SER A 130 -1.15 25.02 7.83
N ASP A 131 -1.57 24.36 8.91
CA ASP A 131 -1.57 24.94 10.25
C ASP A 131 -0.14 25.20 10.76
N MET A 132 0.81 24.31 10.44
CA MET A 132 2.24 24.53 10.74
C MET A 132 2.81 25.73 9.98
N ILE A 133 2.38 25.97 8.73
CA ILE A 133 2.77 27.17 7.98
C ILE A 133 2.20 28.43 8.66
N ALA A 134 0.91 28.41 9.01
CA ALA A 134 0.30 29.54 9.72
C ALA A 134 0.97 29.83 11.07
N GLN A 135 1.40 28.79 11.79
CA GLN A 135 2.18 28.93 13.02
C GLN A 135 3.58 29.51 12.76
N ALA A 136 4.24 29.11 11.68
CA ALA A 136 5.53 29.68 11.27
C ALA A 136 5.41 31.18 10.94
N ASP A 137 4.35 31.58 10.23
CA ASP A 137 4.08 32.99 9.93
C ASP A 137 3.81 33.80 11.21
N ALA A 138 3.06 33.24 12.17
CA ALA A 138 2.84 33.87 13.47
C ALA A 138 4.15 34.02 14.28
N MET A 139 5.03 33.01 14.23
CA MET A 139 6.35 33.11 14.85
C MET A 139 7.21 34.19 14.19
N GLN A 140 7.15 34.33 12.86
CA GLN A 140 7.86 35.39 12.14
C GLN A 140 7.36 36.78 12.57
N GLN A 141 6.04 36.96 12.70
CA GLN A 141 5.48 38.22 13.19
C GLN A 141 5.92 38.55 14.62
N SER A 142 6.06 37.53 15.49
CA SER A 142 6.60 37.70 16.84
C SER A 142 8.07 38.12 16.81
N ILE A 143 8.89 37.52 15.94
CA ILE A 143 10.30 37.90 15.73
C ILE A 143 10.39 39.35 15.26
N ASP A 144 9.61 39.75 14.26
CA ASP A 144 9.60 41.12 13.73
C ASP A 144 9.22 42.14 14.82
N THR A 145 8.26 41.78 15.66
CA THR A 145 7.84 42.60 16.80
C THR A 145 8.96 42.72 17.84
N MET A 146 9.64 41.61 18.18
CA MET A 146 10.80 41.64 19.08
C MET A 146 11.95 42.47 18.52
N GLN A 147 12.21 42.39 17.22
CA GLN A 147 13.22 43.20 16.55
C GLN A 147 12.90 44.69 16.65
N ARG A 148 11.63 45.06 16.50
CA ARG A 148 11.19 46.44 16.63
C ARG A 148 11.26 46.94 18.07
N MET A 149 10.92 46.10 19.05
CA MET A 149 11.13 46.42 20.46
C MET A 149 12.61 46.64 20.78
N TYR A 150 13.49 45.79 20.24
CA TYR A 150 14.94 45.95 20.39
C TYR A 150 15.43 47.29 19.81
N GLU A 151 14.97 47.66 18.62
CA GLU A 151 15.31 48.95 18.00
C GLU A 151 14.85 50.14 18.85
N VAL A 152 13.61 50.11 19.36
CA VAL A 152 13.05 51.15 20.24
C VAL A 152 13.82 51.25 21.56
N MET A 153 14.20 50.12 22.15
CA MET A 153 15.04 50.11 23.37
C MET A 153 16.42 50.69 23.08
N SER A 154 17.02 50.35 21.94
CA SER A 154 18.31 50.92 21.52
C SER A 154 18.22 52.45 21.36
N GLN A 155 17.17 52.96 20.71
CA GLN A 155 16.94 54.40 20.59
C GLN A 155 16.76 55.08 21.95
N THR A 156 16.02 54.43 22.86
CA THR A 156 15.81 54.93 24.23
C THR A 156 17.14 55.07 24.97
N VAL A 157 18.01 54.05 24.90
CA VAL A 157 19.34 54.08 25.52
C VAL A 157 20.19 55.23 24.97
N VAL A 158 20.16 55.46 23.64
CA VAL A 158 20.86 56.59 23.01
C VAL A 158 20.33 57.93 23.50
N VAL A 159 19.00 58.11 23.57
CA VAL A 159 18.38 59.34 24.08
C VAL A 159 18.72 59.57 25.54
N THR A 160 18.64 58.54 26.39
CA THR A 160 19.03 58.64 27.81
C THR A 160 20.50 58.99 27.97
N HIS A 161 21.38 58.42 27.13
CA HIS A 161 22.79 58.77 27.13
C HIS A 161 23.01 60.23 26.75
N ASN A 162 22.36 60.72 25.68
CA ASN A 162 22.43 62.12 25.26
C ASN A 162 21.90 63.07 26.34
N MET A 163 20.79 62.73 26.99
CA MET A 163 20.27 63.50 28.12
C MET A 163 21.30 63.60 29.24
N ALA A 164 21.98 62.49 29.59
CA ALA A 164 23.04 62.50 30.60
C ALA A 164 24.27 63.33 30.19
N VAL A 165 24.62 63.39 28.91
CA VAL A 165 25.66 64.31 28.41
C VAL A 165 25.21 65.76 28.57
N ILE A 166 24.02 66.11 28.07
CA ILE A 166 23.47 67.48 28.13
C ILE A 166 23.32 67.95 29.58
N THR A 167 22.87 67.09 30.51
CA THR A 167 22.79 67.44 31.93
C THR A 167 24.17 67.74 32.53
N ARG A 168 25.21 66.99 32.13
CA ARG A 168 26.58 67.27 32.58
C ARG A 168 27.11 68.58 32.00
N GLU A 169 26.84 68.88 30.73
CA GLU A 169 27.20 70.17 30.12
C GLU A 169 26.46 71.34 30.79
N MET A 170 25.16 71.19 31.06
CA MET A 170 24.37 72.19 31.77
C MET A 170 24.89 72.43 33.19
N SER A 171 25.31 71.39 33.91
CA SER A 171 25.99 71.52 35.20
C SER A 171 27.27 72.33 35.05
N ALA A 172 28.13 72.00 34.07
CA ALA A 172 29.39 72.69 33.85
C ALA A 172 29.20 74.18 33.50
N VAL A 173 28.20 74.52 32.67
CA VAL A 173 27.87 75.92 32.35
C VAL A 173 27.32 76.65 33.58
N THR A 174 26.50 75.97 34.40
CA THR A 174 25.98 76.56 35.65
C THR A 174 27.10 76.79 36.66
N ASP A 175 28.06 75.88 36.77
CA ASP A 175 29.25 76.03 37.60
C ASP A 175 30.12 77.20 37.10
N GLN A 176 30.34 77.32 35.79
CA GLN A 176 31.04 78.48 35.21
C GLN A 176 30.33 79.81 35.45
N LEU A 177 28.99 79.85 35.33
CA LEU A 177 28.21 81.05 35.63
C LEU A 177 28.30 81.41 37.11
N ARG A 178 28.25 80.42 38.02
CA ARG A 178 28.44 80.61 39.45
C ARG A 178 29.84 81.18 39.73
N ASP A 179 30.88 80.61 39.12
CA ASP A 179 32.26 81.04 39.31
C ASP A 179 32.46 82.48 38.80
N HIS A 180 31.90 82.85 37.65
CA HIS A 180 31.95 84.23 37.16
C HIS A 180 31.14 85.22 38.01
N ILE A 181 30.04 84.80 38.63
CA ILE A 181 29.32 85.63 39.60
C ILE A 181 30.17 85.83 40.86
N ALA A 182 30.87 84.78 41.32
CA ALA A 182 31.79 84.87 42.45
C ALA A 182 32.97 85.80 42.14
N ASP A 183 33.58 85.71 40.95
CA ASP A 183 34.64 86.63 40.50
C ASP A 183 34.16 88.08 40.41
N PHE A 184 32.93 88.30 39.96
CA PHE A 184 32.31 89.63 39.92
C PHE A 184 32.03 90.19 41.32
N GLU A 185 31.60 89.34 42.26
CA GLU A 185 31.40 89.70 43.67
C GLU A 185 32.73 90.06 44.36
N ASP A 186 33.80 89.29 44.13
CA ASP A 186 35.14 89.53 44.68
C ASP A 186 35.79 90.78 44.08
N PHE A 187 35.53 91.11 42.80
CA PHE A 187 36.01 92.36 42.18
C PHE A 187 35.34 93.63 42.76
N TRP A 188 34.11 93.51 43.26
CA TRP A 188 33.31 94.65 43.76
C TRP A 188 33.26 94.76 45.29
N ARG A 189 33.81 93.81 46.03
CA ARG A 189 34.06 93.95 47.47
C ARG A 189 35.49 94.50 47.69
N PRO A 190 35.67 95.55 48.52
CA PRO A 190 36.97 96.20 48.74
C PRO A 190 37.98 95.32 49.47
#